data_AF-A0A061S4Z1-F1
#
_entry.id   AF-A0A061S4Z1-F1
#
_cell.length_a   1.000
_cell.length_b   1.000
_cell.length_c   1.000
_cell.angle_alpha   90.00
_cell.angle_beta   90.00
_cell.angle_gamma   90.00
#
_symmetry.space_group_name_H-M   'P 1'
#
loop_
_entity.id
_entity.type
_entity.pdbx_description
1 polymer ?
#
loop_
_entity_poly.entity_id
_entity_poly.type
_entity_poly.pdbx_seq_one_letter_code
_entity_poly.pdbx_strand_id
1 'polypeptide(L)'
;FERVVAGSFEFPDGFPPVAADLVGRLLKLDPSERLGASDLGDLKEHPFFEEVAWDDLFNTEAPEFIPPAQPTQEELDSDWELQSMNEMVQNKLRAGAECTPVSYTPNPQWAPGHNAS
;
A
#
# COMPACT_ATOMS: atom_id res chain seq x y z
N PHE A 1 -4.57 -17.89 7.05
CA PHE A 1 -3.49 -18.11 6.07
C PHE A 1 -3.81 -19.18 5.03
N GLU A 2 -4.88 -19.97 5.20
CA GLU A 2 -5.24 -21.07 4.29
C GLU A 2 -5.35 -20.66 2.82
N ARG A 3 -5.96 -19.50 2.51
CA ARG A 3 -6.12 -19.04 1.13
C ARG A 3 -4.80 -18.75 0.40
N VAL A 4 -3.79 -18.26 1.13
CA VAL A 4 -2.45 -17.96 0.58
C VAL A 4 -1.68 -19.25 0.35
N VAL A 5 -1.87 -20.26 1.22
CA VAL A 5 -1.24 -21.58 1.09
C VAL A 5 -1.94 -22.44 0.02
N ALA A 6 -3.25 -22.26 -0.16
CA ALA A 6 -4.03 -22.96 -1.18
C ALA A 6 -3.77 -22.43 -2.60
N GLY A 7 -3.19 -21.23 -2.75
CA GLY A 7 -2.97 -20.61 -4.06
C GLY A 7 -4.28 -20.32 -4.83
N SER A 8 -5.43 -20.35 -4.16
CA SER A 8 -6.74 -20.18 -4.80
C SER A 8 -7.10 -18.71 -4.88
N PHE A 9 -7.03 -18.14 -6.08
CA PHE A 9 -7.56 -16.82 -6.40
C PHE A 9 -8.39 -16.91 -7.68
N GLU A 10 -9.39 -16.05 -7.79
CA GLU A 10 -10.28 -15.95 -8.94
C GLU A 10 -10.16 -14.54 -9.52
N PHE A 11 -10.20 -14.43 -10.84
CA PHE A 11 -10.22 -13.15 -11.52
C PHE A 11 -11.67 -12.67 -11.68
N PRO A 12 -11.96 -11.37 -11.43
CA PRO A 12 -13.30 -10.82 -11.63
C PRO A 12 -13.65 -10.78 -13.13
N ASP A 13 -14.95 -10.66 -13.42
CA ASP A 13 -15.42 -10.45 -14.79
C ASP A 13 -14.82 -9.19 -15.41
N GLY A 14 -14.32 -9.31 -16.64
CA GLY A 14 -13.65 -8.21 -17.35
C GLY A 14 -12.17 -8.01 -17.00
N PHE A 15 -11.57 -8.88 -16.19
CA PHE A 15 -10.14 -8.81 -15.92
C PHE A 15 -9.33 -9.04 -17.21
N PRO A 16 -8.36 -8.17 -17.56
CA PRO A 16 -7.61 -8.30 -18.80
C PRO A 16 -6.88 -9.65 -18.86
N PRO A 17 -6.98 -10.43 -19.96
CA PRO A 17 -6.39 -11.76 -20.03
C PRO A 17 -4.86 -11.74 -19.89
N VAL A 18 -4.20 -10.71 -20.42
CA VAL A 18 -2.75 -10.51 -20.29
C VAL A 18 -2.35 -10.24 -18.84
N ALA A 19 -3.14 -9.46 -18.10
CA ALA A 19 -2.91 -9.24 -16.68
C ALA A 19 -3.18 -10.51 -15.87
N ALA A 20 -4.17 -11.33 -16.28
CA ALA A 20 -4.49 -12.60 -15.64
C ALA A 20 -3.31 -13.57 -15.72
N ASP A 21 -2.70 -13.67 -16.91
CA ASP A 21 -1.52 -14.50 -17.14
C ASP A 21 -0.33 -14.03 -16.29
N LEU A 22 -0.07 -12.71 -16.24
CA LEU A 22 1.00 -12.15 -15.40
C LEU A 22 0.81 -12.55 -13.93
N VAL A 23 -0.37 -12.28 -13.37
CA VAL A 23 -0.69 -12.59 -11.97
C VAL A 23 -0.61 -14.09 -11.71
N GLY A 24 -1.09 -14.92 -12.63
CA GLY A 24 -1.03 -16.38 -12.52
C GLY A 24 0.38 -16.93 -12.47
N ARG A 25 1.31 -16.35 -13.23
CA ARG A 25 2.73 -16.76 -13.23
C ARG A 25 3.50 -16.20 -12.03
N LEU A 26 3.12 -15.04 -11.50
CA LEU A 26 3.70 -14.49 -10.28
C LEU A 26 3.27 -15.25 -9.02
N LEU A 27 2.00 -15.69 -8.98
CA LEU A 27 1.39 -16.35 -7.82
C LEU A 27 1.52 -17.89 -7.86
N LYS A 28 2.59 -18.41 -8.46
CA LYS A 28 2.93 -19.84 -8.37
C LYS A 28 3.22 -20.23 -6.92
N LEU A 29 2.69 -21.39 -6.53
CA LEU A 29 2.83 -21.95 -5.19
C LEU A 29 4.30 -22.22 -4.86
N ASP A 30 5.01 -22.84 -5.81
CA ASP A 30 6.46 -23.00 -5.74
C ASP A 30 7.15 -21.66 -6.07
N PRO A 31 7.94 -21.09 -5.15
CA PRO A 31 8.69 -19.86 -5.40
C PRO A 31 9.67 -19.94 -6.56
N SER A 32 10.23 -21.13 -6.85
CA SER A 32 11.20 -21.33 -7.92
C SER A 32 10.57 -21.32 -9.31
N GLU A 33 9.26 -21.59 -9.40
CA GLU A 33 8.49 -21.56 -10.65
C GLU A 33 7.90 -20.18 -10.96
N ARG A 34 8.09 -19.19 -10.07
CA ARG A 34 7.53 -17.85 -10.27
C ARG A 34 8.23 -17.15 -11.42
N LEU A 35 7.45 -16.39 -12.19
CA LEU A 35 8.00 -15.45 -13.16
C LEU A 35 8.99 -14.50 -12.46
N GLY A 36 10.21 -14.39 -12.96
CA GLY A 36 11.26 -13.59 -12.32
C GLY A 36 12.14 -14.34 -11.32
N ALA A 37 11.87 -15.62 -11.02
CA ALA A 37 12.64 -16.37 -10.03
C ALA A 37 14.06 -16.74 -10.48
N SER A 38 14.22 -17.06 -11.77
CA SER A 38 15.51 -17.38 -12.37
C SER A 38 16.19 -16.16 -12.99
N ASP A 39 15.43 -15.37 -13.76
CA ASP A 39 15.88 -14.12 -14.36
C ASP A 39 14.76 -13.08 -14.37
N LEU A 40 15.12 -11.82 -14.14
CA LEU A 40 14.17 -10.70 -14.19
C LEU A 40 13.83 -10.27 -15.62
N GLY A 41 14.61 -10.70 -16.62
CA GLY A 41 14.32 -10.49 -18.04
C GLY A 41 12.95 -11.05 -18.42
N ASP A 42 12.67 -12.30 -18.05
CA ASP A 42 11.39 -12.97 -18.31
C ASP A 42 10.17 -12.17 -17.81
N LEU A 43 10.34 -11.46 -16.68
CA LEU A 43 9.29 -10.61 -16.12
C LEU A 43 9.12 -9.34 -16.94
N LYS A 44 10.22 -8.70 -17.35
CA LYS A 44 10.22 -7.46 -18.14
C LYS A 44 9.72 -7.67 -19.58
N GLU A 45 9.97 -8.86 -20.14
CA GLU A 45 9.55 -9.26 -21.49
C GLU A 45 8.08 -9.70 -21.57
N HIS A 46 7.39 -9.82 -20.43
CA HIS A 46 5.99 -10.22 -20.41
C HIS A 46 5.12 -9.23 -21.20
N PRO A 47 4.12 -9.68 -22.01
CA PRO A 47 3.30 -8.80 -22.84
C PRO A 47 2.56 -7.69 -22.06
N PHE A 48 2.34 -7.89 -20.76
CA PHE A 48 1.79 -6.86 -19.88
C PHE A 48 2.65 -5.58 -19.83
N PHE A 49 3.97 -5.71 -20.04
CA PHE A 49 4.93 -4.61 -20.00
C PHE A 49 5.49 -4.27 -21.40
N GLU A 50 4.81 -4.68 -22.48
CA GLU A 50 5.32 -4.48 -23.85
C GLU A 50 5.56 -3.00 -24.21
N GLU A 51 4.75 -2.09 -23.64
CA GLU A 51 4.86 -0.64 -23.88
C GLU A 51 5.85 0.05 -22.93
N VAL A 52 6.48 -0.69 -22.00
CA VAL A 52 7.40 -0.11 -21.01
C VAL A 52 8.82 -0.05 -21.57
N ALA A 53 9.30 1.17 -21.79
CA ALA A 53 10.70 1.44 -22.14
C ALA A 53 11.60 1.36 -20.88
N TRP A 54 12.03 0.14 -20.52
CA TRP A 54 12.78 -0.12 -19.28
C TRP A 54 14.11 0.66 -19.16
N ASP A 55 14.79 0.92 -20.27
CA ASP A 55 16.06 1.68 -20.28
C ASP A 55 15.85 3.18 -20.01
N ASP A 56 14.71 3.72 -20.45
CA ASP A 56 14.38 5.13 -20.31
C ASP A 56 13.53 5.42 -19.06
N LEU A 57 13.00 4.39 -18.39
CA LEU A 57 12.08 4.52 -17.27
C LEU A 57 12.62 5.41 -16.14
N PHE A 58 13.92 5.33 -15.83
CA PHE A 58 14.56 6.15 -14.79
C PHE A 58 14.83 7.60 -15.22
N ASN A 59 14.88 7.84 -16.53
CA ASN A 59 15.14 9.16 -17.11
C ASN A 59 13.85 9.87 -17.56
N THR A 60 12.75 9.14 -17.63
CA THR A 60 11.44 9.65 -18.03
C THR A 60 10.85 10.48 -16.90
N GLU A 61 10.39 11.68 -17.23
CA GLU A 61 9.65 12.52 -16.29
C GLU A 61 8.33 11.82 -15.94
N ALA A 62 8.09 11.62 -14.64
CA ALA A 62 6.86 10.98 -14.19
C ALA A 62 5.65 11.85 -14.55
N PRO A 63 4.55 11.24 -15.02
CA PRO A 63 3.33 11.99 -15.31
C PRO A 63 2.81 12.66 -14.03
N GLU A 64 2.17 13.82 -14.17
CA GLU A 64 1.50 14.47 -13.04
C GLU A 64 0.45 13.53 -12.45
N PHE A 65 0.63 13.19 -11.17
CA PHE A 65 -0.36 12.43 -10.43
C PHE A 65 -1.56 13.35 -10.13
N ILE A 66 -2.69 13.08 -10.78
CA ILE A 66 -3.95 13.77 -10.49
C ILE A 66 -4.68 12.92 -9.44
N PRO A 67 -4.70 13.32 -8.15
CA PRO A 67 -5.50 12.62 -7.16
C PRO A 67 -6.98 12.70 -7.56
N PRO A 68 -7.80 11.69 -7.20
CA PRO A 68 -9.24 11.83 -7.33
C PRO A 68 -9.69 13.11 -6.61
N ALA A 69 -10.68 13.79 -7.19
CA ALA A 69 -11.23 15.00 -6.60
C ALA A 69 -11.60 14.69 -5.15
N GLN A 70 -11.08 15.49 -4.22
CA GLN A 70 -11.57 15.40 -2.86
C GLN A 70 -13.04 15.83 -2.86
N PRO A 71 -13.90 15.15 -2.09
CA PRO A 71 -15.28 15.58 -1.95
C PRO A 71 -15.30 17.05 -1.51
N THR A 72 -16.13 17.84 -2.16
CA THR A 72 -16.36 19.23 -1.81
C THR A 72 -16.91 19.34 -0.39
N GLN A 73 -16.72 20.50 0.24
CA GLN A 73 -17.28 20.74 1.58
C GLN A 73 -18.80 20.51 1.60
N GLU A 74 -19.50 20.85 0.51
CA GLU A 74 -20.94 20.64 0.35
C GLU A 74 -21.33 19.15 0.29
N GLU A 75 -20.48 18.30 -0.31
CA GLU A 75 -20.66 16.84 -0.33
C GLU A 75 -20.38 16.22 1.04
N LEU A 76 -19.34 16.70 1.74
CA LEU A 76 -19.04 16.28 3.12
C LEU A 76 -20.12 16.71 4.12
N ASP A 77 -20.72 17.89 3.90
CA ASP A 77 -21.82 18.43 4.70
C ASP A 77 -23.17 17.76 4.38
N SER A 78 -23.24 16.96 3.31
CA SER A 78 -24.43 16.18 2.95
C SER A 78 -24.32 14.72 3.41
N ASP A 79 -23.11 14.25 3.71
CA ASP A 79 -22.86 12.88 4.19
C ASP A 79 -22.99 12.82 5.73
N TRP A 80 -24.21 12.55 6.16
CA TRP A 80 -24.63 12.51 7.57
C TRP A 80 -23.82 11.52 8.44
N GLU A 81 -23.20 10.49 7.85
CA GLU A 81 -22.31 9.56 8.57
C GLU A 81 -20.99 10.25 8.97
N LEU A 82 -20.44 11.09 8.10
CA LEU A 82 -19.20 11.85 8.37
C LEU A 82 -19.45 13.02 9.32
N GLN A 83 -20.63 13.64 9.25
CA GLN A 83 -21.05 14.64 10.25
C GLN A 83 -21.11 14.03 11.65
N SER A 84 -21.69 12.84 11.79
CA SER A 84 -21.75 12.15 13.08
C SER A 84 -20.37 11.77 13.61
N MET A 85 -19.46 11.29 12.74
CA MET A 85 -18.08 10.99 13.13
C MET A 85 -17.29 12.25 13.52
N ASN A 86 -17.42 13.35 12.77
CA ASN A 86 -16.78 14.61 13.10
C ASN A 86 -17.30 15.17 14.41
N GLU A 87 -18.63 15.18 14.63
CA GLU A 87 -19.22 15.62 15.90
C GLU A 87 -18.75 14.77 17.10
N MET A 88 -18.62 13.45 16.92
CA MET A 88 -18.13 12.57 17.99
C MET A 88 -16.65 12.85 18.32
N VAL A 89 -15.82 13.14 17.31
CA VAL A 89 -14.42 13.52 17.51
C VAL A 89 -14.32 14.89 18.20
N GLN A 90 -15.09 15.87 17.76
CA GLN A 90 -15.09 17.21 18.35
C GLN A 90 -15.59 17.20 19.81
N ASN A 91 -16.62 16.39 20.12
CA ASN A 91 -17.08 16.23 21.50
C ASN A 91 -16.02 15.54 22.38
N LYS A 92 -15.26 14.58 21.86
CA LYS A 92 -14.15 13.96 22.61
C LYS A 92 -12.99 14.93 22.88
N LEU A 93 -12.67 15.80 21.92
CA LEU A 93 -11.67 16.85 22.10
C LEU A 93 -12.13 17.90 23.13
N ARG A 94 -13.43 18.23 23.13
CA ARG A 94 -14.05 19.17 24.07
C ARG A 94 -14.24 18.61 25.48
N ALA A 95 -14.40 17.29 25.61
CA ALA A 95 -14.65 16.61 26.89
C ALA A 95 -13.39 16.38 27.74
N GLY A 96 -12.23 16.91 27.35
CA GLY A 96 -11.07 17.06 28.24
C GLY A 96 -10.72 15.78 29.01
N ALA A 97 -10.32 14.71 28.32
CA ALA A 97 -9.42 13.76 28.95
C ALA A 97 -8.05 14.46 29.01
N GLU A 98 -7.72 15.00 30.18
CA GLU A 98 -6.38 15.48 30.49
C GLU A 98 -5.42 14.29 30.42
N CYS A 99 -4.86 14.02 29.24
CA CYS A 99 -3.62 13.28 29.14
C CYS A 99 -2.52 14.23 29.57
N THR A 100 -2.15 14.18 30.86
CA THR A 100 -0.85 14.69 31.27
C THR A 100 0.20 14.02 30.40
N PRO A 101 1.17 14.77 29.85
CA PRO A 101 2.21 14.17 29.05
C PRO A 101 2.97 13.21 29.97
N VAL A 102 2.92 11.91 29.66
CA VAL A 102 3.82 10.94 30.28
C VAL A 102 5.22 11.44 29.95
N SER A 103 5.94 11.93 30.96
CA SER A 103 7.34 12.26 30.79
C SER A 103 8.05 10.97 30.39
N TYR A 104 8.51 10.94 29.15
CA TYR A 104 9.24 9.82 28.62
C TYR A 104 10.56 9.72 29.38
N THR A 105 10.64 8.78 30.32
CA THR A 105 11.93 8.33 30.86
C THR A 105 12.48 7.29 29.89
N PRO A 106 13.62 7.56 29.22
CA PRO A 106 14.23 6.60 28.34
C PRO A 106 14.53 5.29 29.06
N ASN A 107 14.11 4.16 28.48
CA ASN A 107 14.55 2.86 28.94
C ASN A 107 16.09 2.79 28.79
N PRO A 108 16.85 2.52 29.88
CA PRO A 108 18.31 2.60 29.90
C PRO A 108 18.99 1.63 28.93
N GLN A 109 18.26 0.69 28.34
CA GLN A 109 18.79 -0.34 27.44
C GLN A 109 18.97 0.12 25.98
N TRP A 110 18.55 1.34 25.62
CA TRP A 110 18.71 1.88 24.26
C TRP A 110 19.42 3.25 24.20
N ALA A 111 20.06 3.68 25.29
CA ALA A 111 20.90 4.87 25.27
C ALA A 111 22.14 4.65 24.37
N PRO A 112 22.39 5.48 23.35
CA PRO A 112 23.59 5.37 22.54
C PRO A 112 24.76 6.00 23.30
N GLY A 113 25.71 5.17 23.71
CA GLY A 113 26.98 5.58 24.27
C GLY A 113 27.23 5.00 25.66
N HIS A 114 28.05 3.96 25.70
CA HIS A 114 29.11 3.73 26.68
C HIS A 114 29.87 2.48 26.19
N ASN A 115 30.67 2.63 25.13
CA ASN A 115 31.88 1.84 25.01
C ASN A 115 32.98 2.59 25.80
N ALA A 116 33.12 2.25 27.07
CA ALA A 116 34.34 2.56 27.79
C ALA A 116 34.98 1.22 28.16
N SER A 117 36.22 1.06 27.72
CA SER A 117 37.17 0.04 28.17
C SER A 117 37.30 0.00 29.69
#